data_AF-A0A4Q3WGU4-F1
#
_entry.id   AF-A0A4Q3WGU4-F1
#
_cell.length_a   1.000
_cell.length_b   1.000
_cell.length_c   1.000
_cell.angle_alpha   90.00
_cell.angle_beta   90.00
_cell.angle_gamma   90.00
#
_symmetry.space_group_name_H-M   'P 1'
#
loop_
_entity.id
_entity.type
_entity.pdbx_description
1 polymer ?
#
loop_
_entity_poly.entity_id
_entity_poly.type
_entity_poly.pdbx_seq_one_letter_code
_entity_poly.pdbx_strand_id
1 'polypeptide(L)'
;HQSLWRAQLNELQQRRMPIEALGSSVEEAIASLKPLAERRVRLGLVLAAIAKQEKIEVENADIESAVNEQIASAGPQADQARKYFANPANRQQLTGPVLEDKVTGWLIEKAAVTTKSIAPNELLTELQ
;
A
#
# COMPACT_ATOMS: atom_id res chain seq x y z
N HIS A 1 7.21 -17.35 3.55
CA HIS A 1 8.19 -16.55 4.31
C HIS A 1 7.65 -15.19 4.80
N GLN A 2 6.93 -14.39 4.00
CA GLN A 2 6.40 -13.08 4.45
C GLN A 2 5.33 -13.13 5.55
N SER A 3 4.55 -14.20 5.64
CA SER A 3 3.51 -14.39 6.67
C SER A 3 4.10 -14.56 8.08
N LEU A 4 5.24 -15.23 8.19
CA LEU A 4 5.94 -15.48 9.46
C LEU A 4 6.48 -14.17 10.06
N TRP A 5 7.03 -13.31 9.20
CA TRP A 5 7.58 -12.01 9.58
C TRP A 5 6.52 -11.02 10.08
N ARG A 6 5.35 -10.97 9.41
CA ARG A 6 4.22 -10.14 9.86
C ARG A 6 3.66 -10.60 11.20
N ALA A 7 3.64 -11.91 11.45
CA ALA A 7 3.25 -12.47 12.74
C ALA A 7 4.24 -12.07 13.85
N GLN A 8 5.55 -12.17 13.58
CA GLN A 8 6.61 -11.78 14.51
C GLN A 8 6.59 -10.28 14.86
N LEU A 9 6.43 -9.40 13.86
CA LEU A 9 6.34 -7.95 14.09
C LEU A 9 5.12 -7.56 14.94
N ASN A 10 3.97 -8.21 14.71
CA ASN A 10 2.79 -8.02 15.54
C ASN A 10 3.03 -8.45 17.00
N GLU A 11 3.76 -9.54 17.21
CA GLU A 11 4.08 -10.05 18.55
C GLU A 11 4.98 -9.07 19.33
N LEU A 12 5.96 -8.43 18.68
CA LEU A 12 6.79 -7.40 19.32
C LEU A 12 6.00 -6.16 19.70
N GLN A 13 5.12 -5.69 18.81
CA GLN A 13 4.25 -4.55 19.09
C GLN A 13 3.32 -4.83 20.27
N GLN A 14 2.74 -6.04 20.34
CA GLN A 14 1.88 -6.44 21.47
C GLN A 14 2.67 -6.57 22.79
N ARG A 15 3.90 -7.08 22.73
CA ARG A 15 4.76 -7.26 23.91
C ARG A 15 5.55 -6.02 24.31
N ARG A 16 5.46 -4.92 23.55
CA ARG A 16 6.32 -3.72 23.69
C ARG A 16 7.81 -4.06 23.76
N MET A 17 8.23 -5.13 23.07
CA MET A 17 9.63 -5.49 23.04
C MET A 17 10.36 -4.64 21.99
N PRO A 18 11.57 -4.17 22.31
CA PRO A 18 12.38 -3.43 21.36
C PRO A 18 12.78 -4.38 20.21
N ILE A 19 13.03 -3.85 19.01
CA ILE A 19 13.30 -4.64 17.79
C ILE A 19 14.49 -5.59 17.97
N GLU A 20 15.39 -5.22 18.86
CA GLU A 20 16.57 -5.92 19.37
C GLU A 20 16.22 -7.30 19.97
N ALA A 21 14.99 -7.48 20.45
CA ALA A 21 14.50 -8.76 20.98
C ALA A 21 14.23 -9.81 19.88
N LEU A 22 14.27 -9.43 18.59
CA LEU A 22 14.15 -10.36 17.45
C LEU A 22 15.40 -11.24 17.24
N GLY A 23 16.47 -11.03 18.00
CA GLY A 23 17.74 -11.74 17.80
C GLY A 23 18.55 -11.24 16.59
N SER A 24 18.04 -10.23 15.89
CA SER A 24 18.75 -9.46 14.87
C SER A 24 19.08 -8.08 15.44
N SER A 25 20.31 -7.61 15.24
CA SER A 25 20.69 -6.24 15.56
C SER A 25 19.81 -5.23 14.79
N VAL A 26 19.65 -4.02 15.33
CA VAL A 26 18.95 -2.92 14.64
C VAL A 26 19.57 -2.68 13.26
N GLU A 27 20.90 -2.80 13.17
CA GLU A 27 21.66 -2.67 11.94
C GLU A 27 21.30 -3.74 10.91
N GLU A 28 21.14 -5.01 11.31
CA GLU A 28 20.70 -6.10 10.41
C GLU A 28 19.24 -5.91 9.99
N ALA A 29 18.37 -5.47 10.89
CA ALA A 29 16.97 -5.18 10.57
C ALA A 29 16.87 -4.03 9.55
N ILE A 30 17.62 -2.94 9.74
CA ILE A 30 17.69 -1.82 8.79
C ILE A 30 18.28 -2.27 7.45
N ALA A 31 19.38 -3.03 7.47
CA ALA A 31 20.03 -3.52 6.26
C ALA A 31 19.10 -4.40 5.42
N SER A 32 18.29 -5.25 6.07
CA SER A 32 17.31 -6.10 5.37
C SER A 32 16.12 -5.34 4.79
N LEU A 33 15.69 -4.24 5.43
CA LEU A 33 14.55 -3.42 5.00
C LEU A 33 14.92 -2.39 3.92
N LYS A 34 16.20 -1.97 3.87
CA LYS A 34 16.69 -0.92 2.98
C LYS A 34 16.35 -1.14 1.50
N PRO A 35 16.55 -2.34 0.88
CA PRO A 35 16.24 -2.54 -0.54
C PRO A 35 14.76 -2.33 -0.86
N LEU A 36 13.86 -2.77 0.03
CA LEU A 36 12.42 -2.60 -0.12
C LEU A 36 12.02 -1.13 0.01
N ALA A 37 12.58 -0.43 1.00
CA ALA A 37 12.33 1.00 1.21
C ALA A 37 12.79 1.81 -0.01
N GLU A 38 13.98 1.56 -0.54
CA GLU A 38 14.48 2.23 -1.75
C GLU A 38 13.58 1.98 -2.96
N ARG A 39 13.12 0.74 -3.17
CA ARG A 39 12.19 0.42 -4.25
C ARG A 39 10.89 1.20 -4.12
N ARG A 40 10.31 1.28 -2.92
CA ARG A 40 9.05 2.03 -2.67
C ARG A 40 9.23 3.53 -2.90
N VAL A 41 10.31 4.11 -2.38
CA VAL A 41 10.60 5.55 -2.57
C VAL A 41 10.78 5.87 -4.05
N ARG A 42 11.56 5.06 -4.78
CA ARG A 42 11.74 5.25 -6.24
C ARG A 42 10.42 5.20 -6.99
N LEU A 43 9.58 4.19 -6.72
CA LEU A 43 8.26 4.06 -7.37
C LEU A 43 7.35 5.25 -7.05
N GLY A 44 7.26 5.65 -5.79
CA GLY A 44 6.46 6.81 -5.38
C GLY A 44 6.91 8.11 -6.05
N LEU A 45 8.22 8.33 -6.19
CA LEU A 45 8.77 9.48 -6.91
C LEU A 45 8.42 9.46 -8.40
N VAL A 46 8.47 8.29 -9.05
CA VAL A 46 8.10 8.14 -10.46
C VAL A 46 6.62 8.43 -10.67
N LEU A 47 5.73 7.85 -9.86
CA LEU A 47 4.29 8.09 -9.95
C LEU A 47 3.95 9.56 -9.70
N ALA A 48 4.57 10.20 -8.70
CA ALA A 48 4.39 11.62 -8.43
C ALA A 48 4.88 12.51 -9.59
N ALA A 49 5.99 12.13 -10.24
CA ALA A 49 6.49 12.85 -11.41
C ALA A 49 5.52 12.74 -12.60
N ILE A 50 4.96 11.56 -12.85
CA ILE A 50 3.94 11.34 -13.89
C ILE A 50 2.68 12.15 -13.58
N ALA A 51 2.17 12.07 -12.36
CA ALA A 51 1.02 12.86 -11.93
C ALA A 51 1.21 14.35 -12.22
N LYS A 52 2.37 14.90 -11.87
CA LYS A 52 2.71 16.30 -12.11
C LYS A 52 2.77 16.64 -13.60
N GLN A 53 3.42 15.79 -14.40
CA GLN A 53 3.59 16.03 -15.83
C GLN A 53 2.24 16.02 -16.57
N GLU A 54 1.39 15.07 -16.21
CA GLU A 54 0.10 14.82 -16.86
C GLU A 54 -1.06 15.55 -16.17
N LYS A 55 -0.76 16.35 -15.13
CA LYS A 55 -1.72 17.15 -14.35
C LYS A 55 -2.84 16.31 -13.73
N ILE A 56 -2.49 15.14 -13.24
CA ILE A 56 -3.41 14.28 -12.48
C ILE A 56 -3.45 14.80 -11.05
N GLU A 57 -4.61 15.29 -10.64
CA GLU A 57 -4.84 15.84 -9.31
C GLU A 57 -5.81 14.97 -8.51
N VAL A 58 -5.66 14.97 -7.19
CA VAL A 58 -6.61 14.32 -6.28
C VAL A 58 -7.64 15.35 -5.86
N GLU A 59 -8.89 15.10 -6.21
CA GLU A 59 -10.02 15.95 -5.87
C GLU A 59 -10.64 15.51 -4.54
N ASN A 60 -11.40 16.41 -3.91
CA ASN A 60 -12.12 16.08 -2.68
C ASN A 60 -13.09 14.90 -2.87
N ALA A 61 -13.70 14.78 -4.05
CA ALA A 61 -14.59 13.67 -4.37
C ALA A 61 -13.85 12.31 -4.35
N ASP A 62 -12.60 12.27 -4.81
CA ASP A 62 -11.78 11.05 -4.77
C ASP A 62 -11.50 10.62 -3.33
N ILE A 63 -11.17 11.60 -2.45
CA ILE A 63 -10.94 11.36 -1.03
C ILE A 63 -12.22 10.85 -0.35
N GLU A 64 -13.37 11.44 -0.63
CA GLU A 64 -14.64 10.94 -0.07
C GLU A 64 -14.96 9.52 -0.55
N SER A 65 -14.70 9.19 -1.82
CA SER A 65 -14.85 7.82 -2.33
C SER A 65 -13.95 6.86 -1.56
N ALA A 66 -12.67 7.19 -1.42
CA ALA A 66 -11.69 6.36 -0.70
C ALA A 66 -12.06 6.18 0.79
N VAL A 67 -12.57 7.22 1.44
CA VAL A 67 -13.09 7.12 2.83
C VAL A 67 -14.25 6.13 2.90
N ASN A 68 -15.21 6.22 1.98
CA ASN A 68 -16.36 5.34 1.95
C ASN A 68 -15.96 3.88 1.70
N GLU A 69 -15.02 3.64 0.80
CA GLU A 69 -14.45 2.32 0.53
C GLU A 69 -13.71 1.76 1.76
N GLN A 70 -12.93 2.59 2.46
CA GLN A 70 -12.24 2.17 3.68
C GLN A 70 -13.22 1.84 4.81
N ILE A 71 -14.34 2.56 4.93
CA ILE A 71 -15.40 2.27 5.89
C ILE A 71 -16.13 0.98 5.52
N ALA A 72 -16.46 0.79 4.24
CA ALA A 72 -17.15 -0.40 3.75
C ALA A 72 -16.31 -1.67 3.95
N SER A 73 -15.00 -1.58 3.70
CA SER A 73 -14.06 -2.68 3.88
C SER A 73 -13.72 -2.99 5.35
N ALA A 74 -14.00 -2.07 6.28
CA ALA A 74 -13.71 -2.25 7.70
C ALA A 74 -14.65 -3.26 8.41
N GLY A 75 -15.74 -3.69 7.77
CA GLY A 75 -16.66 -4.69 8.30
C GLY A 75 -17.19 -4.32 9.70
N PRO A 76 -17.03 -5.16 10.75
CA PRO A 76 -17.48 -4.86 12.10
C PRO A 76 -16.89 -3.56 12.71
N GLN A 77 -15.78 -3.06 12.17
CA GLN A 77 -15.11 -1.84 12.65
C GLN A 77 -15.56 -0.57 11.89
N ALA A 78 -16.59 -0.65 11.04
CA ALA A 78 -17.04 0.47 10.22
C ALA A 78 -17.34 1.75 11.02
N ASP A 79 -17.90 1.64 12.22
CA ASP A 79 -18.19 2.80 13.07
C ASP A 79 -16.92 3.44 13.66
N GLN A 80 -15.89 2.65 13.93
CA GLN A 80 -14.59 3.16 14.34
C GLN A 80 -13.87 3.84 13.17
N ALA A 81 -13.94 3.24 11.97
CA ALA A 81 -13.41 3.85 10.75
C ALA A 81 -14.11 5.19 10.43
N ARG A 82 -15.45 5.25 10.56
CA ARG A 82 -16.22 6.50 10.42
C ARG A 82 -15.74 7.59 11.37
N LYS A 83 -15.55 7.26 12.66
CA LYS A 83 -15.02 8.19 13.65
C LYS A 83 -13.59 8.62 13.35
N TYR A 84 -12.75 7.70 12.89
CA TYR A 84 -11.36 7.99 12.51
C TYR A 84 -11.31 9.00 11.36
N PHE A 85 -12.07 8.77 10.29
CA PHE A 85 -12.11 9.69 9.15
C PHE A 85 -12.99 10.93 9.37
N ALA A 86 -13.68 11.07 10.50
CA ALA A 86 -14.34 12.34 10.84
C ALA A 86 -13.33 13.48 11.02
N ASN A 87 -12.08 13.17 11.38
CA ASN A 87 -10.98 14.14 11.43
C ASN A 87 -10.42 14.40 10.01
N PRO A 88 -10.43 15.64 9.50
CA PRO A 88 -9.87 15.98 8.19
C PRO A 88 -8.39 15.60 8.01
N ALA A 89 -7.59 15.67 9.07
CA ALA A 89 -6.17 15.29 9.00
C ALA A 89 -5.98 13.79 8.69
N ASN A 90 -6.93 12.95 9.10
CA ASN A 90 -6.90 11.52 8.80
C ASN A 90 -7.31 11.23 7.36
N ARG A 91 -8.18 12.06 6.76
CA ARG A 91 -8.55 11.98 5.34
C ARG A 91 -7.37 12.31 4.44
N GLN A 92 -6.54 13.28 4.82
CA GLN A 92 -5.35 13.68 4.04
C GLN A 92 -4.36 12.53 3.81
N GLN A 93 -4.33 11.54 4.70
CA GLN A 93 -3.49 10.34 4.55
C GLN A 93 -3.86 9.52 3.32
N LEU A 94 -5.09 9.64 2.81
CA LEU A 94 -5.56 8.94 1.62
C LEU A 94 -5.07 9.58 0.31
N THR A 95 -4.58 10.81 0.34
CA THR A 95 -4.14 11.53 -0.86
C THR A 95 -3.07 10.77 -1.64
N GLY A 96 -2.08 10.21 -0.95
CA GLY A 96 -1.00 9.44 -1.59
C GLY A 96 -1.51 8.19 -2.30
N PRO A 97 -2.20 7.27 -1.59
CA PRO A 97 -2.82 6.09 -2.20
C PRO A 97 -3.76 6.41 -3.36
N VAL A 98 -4.64 7.41 -3.19
CA VAL A 98 -5.59 7.82 -4.24
C VAL A 98 -4.85 8.35 -5.48
N LEU A 99 -3.78 9.13 -5.29
CA LEU A 99 -2.96 9.60 -6.41
C LEU A 99 -2.30 8.42 -7.15
N GLU A 100 -1.75 7.45 -6.41
CA GLU A 100 -1.15 6.23 -6.97
C GLU A 100 -2.16 5.43 -7.81
N ASP A 101 -3.38 5.25 -7.30
CA ASP A 101 -4.45 4.56 -8.02
C ASP A 101 -4.85 5.30 -9.30
N LYS A 102 -5.01 6.63 -9.24
CA LYS A 102 -5.35 7.45 -10.42
C LYS A 102 -4.25 7.40 -11.49
N VAL A 103 -2.98 7.53 -11.09
CA VAL A 103 -1.85 7.44 -12.03
C VAL A 103 -1.74 6.05 -12.64
N THR A 104 -1.94 5.01 -11.83
CA THR A 104 -1.89 3.61 -12.30
C THR A 104 -3.02 3.33 -13.29
N GLY A 105 -4.24 3.78 -13.00
CA GLY A 105 -5.38 3.70 -13.92
C GLY A 105 -5.07 4.37 -15.25
N TRP A 106 -4.57 5.61 -15.21
CA TRP A 106 -4.16 6.35 -16.40
C TRP A 106 -3.05 5.63 -17.20
N LEU A 107 -2.08 5.01 -16.53
CA LEU A 107 -1.03 4.22 -17.17
C LEU A 107 -1.61 2.99 -17.88
N ILE A 108 -2.53 2.27 -17.24
CA ILE A 108 -3.18 1.08 -17.82
C ILE A 108 -3.99 1.46 -19.07
N GLU A 109 -4.72 2.57 -19.02
CA GLU A 109 -5.48 3.07 -20.18
C GLU A 109 -4.60 3.39 -21.40
N LYS A 110 -3.35 3.80 -21.17
CA LYS A 110 -2.38 4.09 -22.23
C LYS A 110 -1.49 2.90 -22.60
N ALA A 111 -1.47 1.86 -21.77
CA ALA A 111 -0.62 0.70 -21.99
C ALA A 111 -1.20 -0.17 -23.12
N ALA A 112 -0.31 -0.72 -23.94
CA ALA A 112 -0.69 -1.79 -24.85
C ALA A 112 -0.92 -3.07 -24.04
N VAL A 113 -2.17 -3.39 -23.74
CA VAL A 113 -2.53 -4.61 -23.00
C VAL A 113 -2.72 -5.76 -23.98
N THR A 114 -2.01 -6.86 -23.76
CA THR A 114 -2.16 -8.09 -24.55
C THR A 114 -2.69 -9.22 -23.68
N THR A 115 -3.73 -9.92 -24.14
CA THR A 115 -4.27 -11.09 -23.45
C THR A 115 -3.45 -12.33 -23.77
N LYS A 116 -2.92 -13.01 -22.76
CA LYS A 116 -2.28 -14.32 -22.89
C LYS A 116 -3.20 -15.39 -22.28
N SER A 117 -3.63 -16.35 -23.09
CA SER A 117 -4.33 -17.53 -22.59
C SER A 117 -3.33 -18.49 -21.99
N ILE A 118 -3.47 -18.81 -20.71
CA ILE A 118 -2.65 -19.80 -19.99
C ILE A 118 -3.55 -20.90 -19.42
N ALA A 119 -3.05 -22.12 -19.35
CA ALA A 119 -3.79 -23.22 -18.74
C ALA A 119 -3.82 -23.07 -17.20
N PRO A 120 -4.85 -23.57 -16.49
CA PRO A 120 -4.94 -23.47 -15.03
C PRO A 120 -3.71 -24.00 -14.28
N ASN A 121 -3.09 -25.08 -14.79
CA ASN A 121 -1.89 -25.66 -14.19
C ASN A 121 -0.65 -24.75 -14.34
N GLU A 122 -0.57 -23.96 -15.42
CA GLU A 122 0.52 -23.01 -15.63
C GLU A 122 0.38 -21.79 -14.70
N LEU A 123 -0.86 -21.30 -14.49
CA LEU A 123 -1.12 -20.22 -13.54
C LEU A 123 -0.67 -20.56 -12.11
N LEU A 124 -0.88 -21.81 -11.67
CA LEU A 124 -0.48 -22.27 -10.35
C LEU A 124 1.04 -22.34 -10.18
N THR A 125 1.78 -22.53 -11.27
CA THR A 125 3.25 -22.62 -11.25
C THR A 125 3.88 -21.23 -11.14
N GLU A 126 3.25 -20.20 -11.74
CA GLU A 126 3.70 -18.79 -11.68
C GLU A 126 3.41 -18.10 -10.32
N LEU A 127 2.52 -18.66 -9.49
CA LEU A 127 2.14 -18.11 -8.18
C LEU A 127 2.94 -18.71 -7.00
N GLN A 128 3.81 -19.70 -7.25
CA GLN A 128 4.67 -20.35 -6.25
C GLN A 128 6.04 -19.70 -6.15
#